data_AF-A0A4Z0PBB8-F1
#
_entry.id   AF-A0A4Z0PBB8-F1
#
_cell.length_a   1.000
_cell.length_b   1.000
_cell.length_c   1.000
_cell.angle_alpha   90.00
_cell.angle_beta   90.00
_cell.angle_gamma   90.00
#
_symmetry.space_group_name_H-M   'P 1'
#
loop_
_entity.id
_entity.type
_entity.pdbx_description
1 polymer ?
#
loop_
_entity_poly.entity_id
_entity_poly.type
_entity_poly.pdbx_seq_one_letter_code
_entity_poly.pdbx_strand_id
1 'polypeptide(L)'
;MITPTLLLETQDLSFRFGQRPILHNINLQVPTGSIYGFLGPNGAGKSTTMRLLLGLLRPAAGTVRLFGHDLAQHRVALLSRVGALIENPSLYDHLTGYENLEATRRLRGIPAARTAEVLELVGLSTASARRPAKEYSLGMRQRLGLALALLPDPDLLMLDEPTNGLDPNGIIEMRELLRRLQSVGKTILLSSHLIAEIEKVATHVGVIQQGKLVFQGSLPELQHLQTGRAHLVLETASADTCRNLLPQLLSEATITGLGTLRLPYHSREQVAMLAEALVSAGQPIYGLRSEQPSLEDTFLHLTETNAAI
;
A
#
# COMPACT_ATOMS: atom_id res chain seq x y z
N MET A 1 -9.79 -5.50 -26.42
CA MET A 1 -9.23 -5.15 -25.09
C MET A 1 -7.72 -5.37 -25.18
N ILE A 2 -6.92 -4.33 -25.00
CA ILE A 2 -5.46 -4.43 -25.02
C ILE A 2 -5.05 -4.91 -23.62
N THR A 3 -4.49 -6.11 -23.51
CA THR A 3 -3.95 -6.59 -22.23
C THR A 3 -2.83 -5.64 -21.79
N PRO A 4 -2.87 -5.07 -20.57
CA PRO A 4 -1.85 -4.16 -20.11
C PRO A 4 -0.49 -4.87 -20.10
N THR A 5 0.55 -4.19 -20.59
CA THR A 5 1.92 -4.71 -20.53
C THR A 5 2.35 -4.84 -19.07
N LEU A 6 2.68 -6.05 -18.64
CA LEU A 6 3.15 -6.33 -17.29
C LEU A 6 4.67 -6.14 -17.20
N LEU A 7 5.12 -5.42 -16.18
CA LEU A 7 6.55 -5.27 -15.89
C LEU A 7 7.03 -6.34 -14.92
N LEU A 8 6.21 -6.70 -13.94
CA LEU A 8 6.50 -7.76 -12.98
C LEU A 8 5.31 -8.71 -12.95
N GLU A 9 5.59 -10.00 -13.11
CA GLU A 9 4.60 -11.05 -12.95
C GLU A 9 5.17 -12.24 -12.17
N THR A 10 4.33 -12.91 -11.40
CA THR A 10 4.67 -14.19 -10.76
C THR A 10 3.70 -15.27 -11.20
N GLN A 11 4.19 -16.50 -11.30
CA GLN A 11 3.37 -17.67 -11.63
C GLN A 11 3.55 -18.71 -10.52
N ASP A 12 2.46 -19.00 -9.81
CA ASP A 12 2.36 -19.97 -8.72
C ASP A 12 3.47 -19.86 -7.66
N LEU A 13 3.89 -18.62 -7.37
CA LEU A 13 5.02 -18.35 -6.49
C LEU A 13 4.71 -18.81 -5.07
N SER A 14 5.45 -19.82 -4.61
CA SER A 14 5.27 -20.44 -3.29
C SER A 14 6.56 -20.48 -2.52
N PHE A 15 6.49 -20.35 -1.20
CA PHE A 15 7.67 -20.30 -0.33
C PHE A 15 7.39 -20.85 1.07
N ARG A 16 8.41 -21.47 1.67
CA ARG A 16 8.39 -22.03 3.02
C ARG A 16 9.72 -21.81 3.73
N PHE A 17 9.68 -21.58 5.04
CA PHE A 17 10.86 -21.66 5.91
C PHE A 17 10.89 -23.04 6.55
N GLY A 18 11.81 -23.90 6.12
CA GLY A 18 11.83 -25.31 6.53
C GLY A 18 10.53 -26.00 6.15
N GLN A 19 9.77 -26.45 7.15
CA GLN A 19 8.45 -27.06 6.95
C GLN A 19 7.27 -26.08 7.08
N ARG A 20 7.51 -24.84 7.52
CA ARG A 20 6.46 -23.84 7.71
C ARG A 20 6.16 -23.13 6.39
N PRO A 21 5.00 -23.34 5.75
CA PRO A 21 4.65 -22.59 4.56
C PRO A 21 4.38 -21.12 4.91
N ILE A 22 4.80 -20.23 4.02
CA ILE A 22 4.65 -18.78 4.17
C ILE A 22 3.86 -18.18 3.02
N LEU A 23 4.08 -18.64 1.79
CA LEU A 23 3.40 -18.18 0.58
C LEU A 23 2.86 -19.36 -0.21
N HIS A 24 1.69 -19.18 -0.81
CA HIS A 24 0.93 -20.17 -1.54
C HIS A 24 0.42 -19.57 -2.86
N ASN A 25 0.96 -20.04 -3.98
CA ASN A 25 0.52 -19.74 -5.34
C ASN A 25 0.26 -18.23 -5.58
N ILE A 26 1.24 -17.39 -5.21
CA ILE A 26 1.15 -15.95 -5.44
C ILE A 26 1.29 -15.69 -6.95
N ASN A 27 0.25 -15.09 -7.53
CA ASN A 27 0.16 -14.75 -8.95
C ASN A 27 0.02 -13.22 -9.13
N LEU A 28 1.09 -12.50 -8.79
CA LEU A 28 1.16 -11.05 -8.89
C LEU A 28 1.24 -10.61 -10.34
N GLN A 29 0.54 -9.52 -10.70
CA GLN A 29 0.64 -8.87 -12.00
C GLN A 29 0.71 -7.36 -11.80
N VAL A 30 1.89 -6.79 -12.07
CA VAL A 30 2.16 -5.36 -11.90
C VAL A 30 2.29 -4.72 -13.28
N PRO A 31 1.32 -3.87 -13.69
CA PRO A 31 1.39 -3.17 -14.96
C PRO A 31 2.54 -2.18 -15.02
N THR A 32 3.13 -2.01 -16.20
CA THR A 32 4.14 -0.98 -16.46
C THR A 32 3.56 0.42 -16.21
N GLY A 33 4.33 1.30 -15.56
CA GLY A 33 3.93 2.68 -15.25
C GLY A 33 2.89 2.78 -14.12
N SER A 34 2.63 1.69 -13.41
CA SER A 34 1.70 1.68 -12.27
C SER A 34 2.40 2.01 -10.95
N ILE A 35 1.64 2.59 -10.03
CA ILE A 35 1.90 2.48 -8.59
C ILE A 35 1.03 1.33 -8.08
N TYR A 36 1.68 0.24 -7.69
CA TYR A 36 1.05 -0.99 -7.22
C TYR A 36 1.21 -1.11 -5.70
N GLY A 37 0.10 -0.99 -4.97
CA GLY A 37 0.05 -1.19 -3.52
C GLY A 37 -0.14 -2.65 -3.14
N PHE A 38 0.84 -3.24 -2.46
CA PHE A 38 0.79 -4.60 -1.95
C PHE A 38 0.39 -4.59 -0.46
N LEU A 39 -0.90 -4.84 -0.23
CA LEU A 39 -1.62 -4.64 1.02
C LEU A 39 -1.77 -5.94 1.81
N GLY A 40 -1.63 -5.89 3.13
CA GLY A 40 -1.84 -7.06 3.98
C GLY A 40 -1.49 -6.77 5.43
N PRO A 41 -2.00 -7.54 6.42
CA PRO A 41 -1.56 -7.36 7.80
C PRO A 41 -0.08 -7.75 7.99
N ASN A 42 0.46 -7.44 9.16
CA ASN A 42 1.79 -7.93 9.54
C ASN A 42 1.79 -9.46 9.56
N GLY A 43 2.86 -10.06 9.02
CA GLY A 43 2.96 -11.51 8.88
C GLY A 43 2.20 -12.13 7.71
N ALA A 44 1.51 -11.34 6.87
CA ALA A 44 0.80 -11.86 5.70
C ALA A 44 1.71 -12.43 4.59
N GLY A 45 3.02 -12.13 4.64
CA GLY A 45 3.99 -12.55 3.61
C GLY A 45 4.49 -11.43 2.71
N LYS A 46 4.18 -10.16 2.99
CA LYS A 46 4.61 -8.97 2.21
C LYS A 46 6.13 -8.93 1.99
N SER A 47 6.91 -8.80 3.06
CA SER A 47 8.37 -8.71 2.99
C SER A 47 9.02 -9.99 2.44
N THR A 48 8.43 -11.17 2.71
CA THR A 48 8.88 -12.43 2.10
C THR A 48 8.72 -12.43 0.57
N THR A 49 7.57 -11.94 0.09
CA THR A 49 7.30 -11.79 -1.34
C THR A 49 8.28 -10.80 -1.97
N MET A 50 8.50 -9.63 -1.35
CA MET A 50 9.46 -8.64 -1.83
C MET A 50 10.88 -9.22 -1.95
N ARG A 51 11.32 -10.00 -0.96
CA ARG A 51 12.63 -10.69 -0.99
C ARG A 51 12.73 -11.73 -2.11
N LEU A 52 11.65 -12.46 -2.42
CA LEU A 52 11.62 -13.39 -3.55
C LEU A 52 11.70 -12.66 -4.89
N LEU A 53 10.98 -11.55 -5.04
CA LEU A 53 10.98 -10.73 -6.25
C LEU A 53 12.35 -10.09 -6.53
N LEU A 54 13.15 -9.85 -5.49
CA LEU A 54 14.55 -9.41 -5.60
C LEU A 54 15.55 -10.57 -5.71
N GLY A 55 15.07 -11.81 -5.69
CA GLY A 55 15.88 -13.02 -5.68
C GLY A 55 16.71 -13.22 -4.39
N LEU A 56 16.45 -12.48 -3.33
CA LEU A 56 17.13 -12.65 -2.03
C LEU A 56 16.76 -13.98 -1.36
N LEU A 57 15.62 -14.55 -1.74
CA LEU A 57 15.17 -15.89 -1.38
C LEU A 57 14.96 -16.71 -2.66
N ARG A 58 15.11 -18.04 -2.55
CA ARG A 58 14.77 -18.98 -3.62
C ARG A 58 13.33 -19.47 -3.43
N PRO A 59 12.46 -19.39 -4.44
CA PRO A 59 11.12 -19.92 -4.34
C PRO A 59 11.15 -21.44 -4.14
N ALA A 60 10.14 -21.97 -3.43
CA ALA A 60 9.92 -23.41 -3.32
C ALA A 60 9.28 -23.97 -4.61
N ALA A 61 8.41 -23.18 -5.23
CA ALA A 61 7.80 -23.46 -6.53
C ALA A 61 7.41 -22.13 -7.20
N GLY A 62 7.11 -22.20 -8.50
CA GLY A 62 6.72 -21.06 -9.30
C GLY A 62 7.90 -20.23 -9.83
N THR A 63 7.56 -19.20 -10.59
CA THR A 63 8.55 -18.34 -11.28
C THR A 63 8.26 -16.86 -11.03
N VAL A 64 9.33 -16.06 -11.08
CA VAL A 64 9.25 -14.59 -11.08
C VAL A 64 9.75 -14.12 -12.44
N ARG A 65 8.97 -13.27 -13.10
CA ARG A 65 9.37 -12.63 -14.35
C ARG A 65 9.39 -11.12 -14.18
N LEU A 66 10.47 -10.52 -14.66
CA LEU A 66 10.64 -9.08 -14.74
C LEU A 66 10.90 -8.71 -16.20
N PHE A 67 10.25 -7.66 -16.69
CA PHE A 67 10.40 -7.18 -18.06
C PHE A 67 10.17 -8.29 -19.11
N GLY A 68 9.27 -9.25 -18.82
CA GLY A 68 8.98 -10.40 -19.67
C GLY A 68 9.99 -11.55 -19.61
N HIS A 69 11.03 -11.46 -18.77
CA HIS A 69 12.10 -12.46 -18.66
C HIS A 69 12.13 -13.12 -17.28
N ASP A 70 12.52 -14.40 -17.24
CA ASP A 70 12.67 -15.15 -15.99
C ASP A 70 13.84 -14.60 -15.14
N LEU A 71 13.55 -14.24 -13.89
CA LEU A 71 14.51 -13.71 -12.93
C LEU A 71 15.65 -14.70 -12.64
N ALA A 72 15.37 -16.00 -12.59
CA ALA A 72 16.38 -17.02 -12.30
C ALA A 72 17.40 -17.15 -13.44
N GLN A 73 17.00 -16.87 -14.68
CA GLN A 73 17.86 -16.99 -15.87
C GLN A 73 18.64 -15.71 -16.15
N HIS A 74 18.05 -14.53 -15.92
CA HIS A 74 18.63 -13.24 -16.30
C HIS A 74 18.87 -12.30 -15.10
N ARG A 75 19.10 -12.87 -13.92
CA ARG A 75 19.13 -12.16 -12.63
C ARG A 75 19.87 -10.82 -12.63
N VAL A 76 21.13 -10.80 -13.04
CA VAL A 76 21.98 -9.59 -12.96
C VAL A 76 21.44 -8.48 -13.86
N ALA A 77 21.09 -8.82 -15.11
CA ALA A 77 20.59 -7.85 -16.09
C ALA A 77 19.19 -7.31 -15.73
N LEU A 78 18.34 -8.11 -15.08
CA LEU A 78 17.02 -7.67 -14.66
C LEU A 78 17.12 -6.81 -13.39
N LEU A 79 17.87 -7.27 -12.37
CA LEU A 79 18.02 -6.53 -11.11
C LEU A 79 18.84 -5.25 -11.26
N SER A 80 19.66 -5.10 -12.32
CA SER A 80 20.31 -3.81 -12.60
C SER A 80 19.30 -2.69 -12.91
N ARG A 81 18.10 -3.04 -13.36
CA ARG A 81 16.98 -2.13 -13.67
C ARG A 81 16.00 -1.97 -12.50
N VAL A 82 16.29 -2.56 -11.34
CA VAL A 82 15.44 -2.51 -10.14
C VAL A 82 16.14 -1.72 -9.04
N GLY A 83 15.43 -0.74 -8.49
CA GLY A 83 15.78 -0.05 -7.26
C GLY A 83 14.97 -0.62 -6.12
N ALA A 84 15.58 -0.86 -4.96
CA ALA A 84 14.88 -1.46 -3.84
C ALA A 84 15.25 -0.79 -2.52
N LEU A 85 14.23 -0.58 -1.69
CA LEU A 85 14.34 -0.22 -0.29
C LEU A 85 13.49 -1.20 0.50
N ILE A 86 14.12 -2.24 1.03
CA ILE A 86 13.47 -3.30 1.81
C ILE A 86 13.94 -3.19 3.24
N GLU A 87 13.00 -3.27 4.19
CA GLU A 87 13.26 -3.06 5.62
C GLU A 87 13.95 -1.69 5.86
N ASN A 88 15.02 -1.66 6.65
CA ASN A 88 15.76 -0.43 6.94
C ASN A 88 16.88 -0.21 5.91
N PRO A 89 17.13 1.05 5.50
CA PRO A 89 18.28 1.40 4.69
C PRO A 89 19.59 0.86 5.31
N SER A 90 20.34 0.04 4.57
CA SER A 90 21.65 -0.42 5.00
C SER A 90 22.69 0.66 4.69
N LEU A 91 22.86 1.59 5.63
CA LEU A 91 23.76 2.74 5.51
C LEU A 91 25.06 2.50 6.29
N TYR A 92 26.16 3.06 5.78
CA TYR A 92 27.38 3.22 6.54
C TYR A 92 27.22 4.42 7.47
N ASP A 93 26.89 4.18 8.74
CA ASP A 93 26.55 5.21 9.73
C ASP A 93 27.69 6.22 9.99
N HIS A 94 28.96 5.80 9.82
CA HIS A 94 30.13 6.66 9.97
C HIS A 94 30.42 7.53 8.74
N LEU A 95 29.84 7.21 7.58
CA LEU A 95 29.96 7.99 6.37
C LEU A 95 28.85 9.03 6.30
N THR A 96 29.11 10.13 5.60
CA THR A 96 28.10 11.12 5.25
C THR A 96 27.08 10.55 4.27
N GLY A 97 25.91 11.18 4.15
CA GLY A 97 24.92 10.78 3.15
C GLY A 97 25.46 10.83 1.72
N TYR A 98 26.27 11.84 1.42
CA TYR A 98 26.95 11.95 0.13
C TYR A 98 27.94 10.80 -0.11
N GLU A 99 28.75 10.45 0.88
CA GLU A 99 29.71 9.34 0.79
C GLU A 99 29.02 7.98 0.65
N ASN A 100 27.87 7.78 1.31
CA ASN A 100 27.04 6.58 1.12
C ASN A 100 26.59 6.43 -0.35
N LEU A 101 26.12 7.53 -0.96
CA LEU A 101 25.76 7.53 -2.38
C LEU A 101 26.98 7.31 -3.27
N GLU A 102 28.08 7.98 -2.98
CA GLU A 102 29.31 7.91 -3.77
C GLU A 102 29.94 6.51 -3.77
N ALA A 103 29.89 5.80 -2.63
CA ALA A 103 30.34 4.42 -2.53
C ALA A 103 29.55 3.51 -3.49
N THR A 104 28.22 3.60 -3.45
CA THR A 104 27.33 2.83 -4.33
C THR A 104 27.48 3.24 -5.79
N ARG A 105 27.62 4.55 -6.06
CA ARG A 105 27.84 5.10 -7.40
C ARG A 105 29.08 4.51 -8.05
N ARG A 106 30.21 4.53 -7.34
CA ARG A 106 31.49 3.97 -7.82
C ARG A 106 31.39 2.47 -8.05
N LEU A 107 30.79 1.74 -7.11
CA LEU A 107 30.61 0.29 -7.20
C LEU A 107 29.80 -0.11 -8.45
N ARG A 108 28.78 0.67 -8.79
CA ARG A 108 27.88 0.40 -9.93
C ARG A 108 28.28 1.13 -11.23
N GLY A 109 29.36 1.90 -11.24
CA GLY A 109 29.82 2.64 -12.42
C GLY A 109 28.86 3.76 -12.88
N ILE A 110 28.10 4.36 -11.96
CA ILE A 110 27.07 5.36 -12.27
C ILE A 110 27.71 6.76 -12.48
N PRO A 111 27.22 7.60 -13.41
CA PRO A 111 27.74 8.96 -13.61
C PRO A 111 27.71 9.84 -12.35
N ALA A 112 28.74 10.66 -12.14
CA ALA A 112 28.87 11.54 -10.97
C ALA A 112 27.72 12.54 -10.81
N ALA A 113 27.17 13.05 -11.92
CA ALA A 113 26.04 13.97 -11.93
C ALA A 113 24.81 13.40 -11.19
N ARG A 114 24.65 12.07 -11.24
CA ARG A 114 23.47 11.38 -10.70
C ARG A 114 23.33 11.53 -9.19
N THR A 115 24.43 11.67 -8.46
CA THR A 115 24.40 11.87 -7.00
C THR A 115 23.66 13.14 -6.62
N ALA A 116 23.91 14.25 -7.32
CA ALA A 116 23.25 15.52 -7.04
C ALA A 116 21.76 15.47 -7.41
N GLU A 117 21.44 14.86 -8.55
CA GLU A 117 20.07 14.69 -9.03
C GLU A 117 19.20 13.90 -8.03
N VAL A 118 19.70 12.77 -7.51
CA VAL A 118 18.89 11.96 -6.58
C VAL A 118 18.73 12.63 -5.22
N LEU A 119 19.72 13.37 -4.74
CA LEU A 119 19.63 14.14 -3.50
C LEU A 119 18.54 15.21 -3.59
N GLU A 120 18.52 15.94 -4.71
CA GLU A 120 17.47 16.92 -5.00
C GLU A 120 16.10 16.25 -5.09
N LEU A 121 16.01 15.13 -5.82
CA LEU A 121 14.76 14.43 -6.05
C LEU A 121 14.11 13.88 -4.76
N VAL A 122 14.92 13.41 -3.79
CA VAL A 122 14.40 12.98 -2.48
C VAL A 122 14.27 14.12 -1.45
N GLY A 123 14.66 15.34 -1.82
CA GLY A 123 14.64 16.51 -0.93
C GLY A 123 15.66 16.44 0.21
N LEU A 124 16.76 15.71 0.06
CA LEU A 124 17.85 15.68 1.04
C LEU A 124 18.86 16.79 0.71
N SER A 125 18.80 17.90 1.47
CA SER A 125 19.63 19.08 1.20
C SER A 125 21.13 18.76 1.17
N THR A 126 21.88 19.49 0.36
CA THR A 126 23.34 19.34 0.24
C THR A 126 24.06 19.49 1.59
N ALA A 127 23.57 20.39 2.45
CA ALA A 127 24.06 20.55 3.82
C ALA A 127 23.81 19.29 4.66
N SER A 128 22.61 18.70 4.58
CA SER A 128 22.29 17.45 5.28
C SER A 128 23.10 16.28 4.76
N ALA A 129 23.29 16.18 3.43
CA ALA A 129 24.07 15.14 2.78
C ALA A 129 25.54 15.10 3.23
N ARG A 130 26.08 16.22 3.73
CA ARG A 130 27.45 16.31 4.29
C ARG A 130 27.57 15.91 5.75
N ARG A 131 26.46 15.61 6.43
CA ARG A 131 26.47 15.09 7.81
C ARG A 131 26.58 13.56 7.82
N PRO A 132 27.27 12.96 8.81
CA PRO A 132 27.28 11.52 9.03
C PRO A 132 25.88 10.91 9.15
N ALA A 133 25.67 9.73 8.55
CA ALA A 133 24.38 9.05 8.56
C ALA A 133 23.92 8.62 9.97
N LYS A 134 24.85 8.44 10.94
CA LYS A 134 24.51 8.21 12.36
C LYS A 134 23.73 9.36 13.01
N GLU A 135 23.82 10.57 12.47
CA GLU A 135 23.14 11.77 12.98
C GLU A 135 21.78 12.01 12.31
N TYR A 136 21.39 11.12 11.40
CA TYR A 136 20.16 11.29 10.62
C TYR A 136 18.95 10.87 11.45
N SER A 137 17.88 11.67 11.36
CA SER A 137 16.56 11.21 11.76
C SER A 137 16.11 10.03 10.91
N LEU A 138 15.11 9.28 11.37
CA LEU A 138 14.55 8.17 10.61
C LEU A 138 14.11 8.60 9.20
N GLY A 139 13.43 9.75 9.08
CA GLY A 139 13.03 10.30 7.78
C GLY A 139 14.21 10.65 6.86
N MET A 140 15.31 11.18 7.40
CA MET A 140 16.51 11.43 6.62
C MET A 140 17.19 10.13 6.14
N ARG A 141 17.23 9.09 7.00
CA ARG A 141 17.74 7.76 6.61
C ARG A 141 16.87 7.16 5.51
N GLN A 142 15.55 7.30 5.60
CA GLN A 142 14.61 6.84 4.60
C GLN A 142 14.80 7.55 3.26
N ARG A 143 14.96 8.88 3.26
CA ARG A 143 15.28 9.66 2.04
C ARG A 143 16.61 9.22 1.42
N LEU A 144 17.64 9.00 2.23
CA LEU A 144 18.93 8.51 1.73
C LEU A 144 18.82 7.09 1.15
N GLY A 145 18.05 6.20 1.80
CA GLY A 145 17.74 4.86 1.29
C GLY A 145 17.02 4.91 -0.05
N LEU A 146 16.05 5.81 -0.19
CA LEU A 146 15.35 6.03 -1.45
C LEU A 146 16.28 6.61 -2.54
N ALA A 147 17.18 7.53 -2.18
CA ALA A 147 18.18 8.06 -3.11
C ALA A 147 19.13 6.96 -3.61
N LEU A 148 19.55 6.04 -2.73
CA LEU A 148 20.34 4.86 -3.10
C LEU A 148 19.57 3.94 -4.07
N ALA A 149 18.29 3.72 -3.82
CA ALA A 149 17.42 2.91 -4.69
C ALA A 149 17.22 3.56 -6.08
N LEU A 150 17.19 4.89 -6.17
CA LEU A 150 16.98 5.65 -7.41
C LEU A 150 18.27 6.01 -8.15
N LEU A 151 19.42 5.87 -7.49
CA LEU A 151 20.75 6.13 -8.03
C LEU A 151 21.02 5.44 -9.38
N PRO A 152 20.69 4.14 -9.60
CA PRO A 152 20.89 3.48 -10.90
C PRO A 152 19.87 3.88 -11.98
N ASP A 153 18.96 4.81 -11.68
CA ASP A 153 17.82 5.17 -12.53
C ASP A 153 16.94 3.96 -12.92
N PRO A 154 16.40 3.22 -11.94
CA PRO A 154 15.70 1.97 -12.21
C PRO A 154 14.39 2.18 -12.95
N ASP A 155 13.90 1.16 -13.66
CA ASP A 155 12.56 1.18 -14.26
C ASP A 155 11.48 0.73 -13.25
N LEU A 156 11.87 -0.14 -12.31
CA LEU A 156 11.04 -0.64 -11.22
C LEU A 156 11.63 -0.23 -9.88
N LEU A 157 10.81 0.41 -9.04
CA LEU A 157 11.13 0.72 -7.67
C LEU A 157 10.30 -0.16 -6.72
N MET A 158 10.98 -0.89 -5.83
CA MET A 158 10.38 -1.78 -4.85
C MET A 158 10.58 -1.23 -3.43
N LEU A 159 9.50 -0.90 -2.73
CA LEU A 159 9.54 -0.24 -1.43
C LEU A 159 8.78 -1.06 -0.38
N ASP A 160 9.43 -1.46 0.71
CA ASP A 160 8.78 -2.15 1.83
C ASP A 160 8.43 -1.14 2.93
N GLU A 161 7.14 -0.91 3.17
CA GLU A 161 6.62 0.03 4.19
C GLU A 161 7.28 1.43 4.15
N PRO A 162 7.33 2.12 2.99
CA PRO A 162 8.17 3.32 2.81
C PRO A 162 7.80 4.52 3.67
N THR A 163 6.56 4.55 4.18
CA THR A 163 6.02 5.63 5.02
C THR A 163 6.16 5.36 6.52
N ASN A 164 6.62 4.16 6.90
CA ASN A 164 6.70 3.78 8.30
C ASN A 164 7.71 4.64 9.07
N GLY A 165 7.29 5.19 10.21
CA GLY A 165 8.11 6.06 11.06
C GLY A 165 8.40 7.44 10.48
N LEU A 166 7.72 7.85 9.41
CA LEU A 166 7.70 9.24 8.96
C LEU A 166 6.65 10.05 9.74
N ASP A 167 6.90 11.34 9.87
CA ASP A 167 5.93 12.31 10.36
C ASP A 167 4.88 12.63 9.27
N PRO A 168 3.75 13.30 9.61
CA PRO A 168 2.69 13.58 8.63
C PRO A 168 3.18 14.32 7.37
N ASN A 169 4.11 15.27 7.53
CA ASN A 169 4.70 16.00 6.40
C ASN A 169 5.55 15.07 5.52
N GLY A 170 6.40 14.23 6.12
CA GLY A 170 7.18 13.24 5.38
C GLY A 170 6.33 12.24 4.60
N ILE A 171 5.16 11.87 5.12
CA ILE A 171 4.19 11.01 4.40
C ILE A 171 3.61 11.73 3.17
N ILE A 172 3.29 13.02 3.27
CA ILE A 172 2.82 13.83 2.14
C ILE A 172 3.91 13.92 1.06
N GLU A 173 5.13 14.30 1.45
CA GLU A 173 6.26 14.45 0.53
C GLU A 173 6.62 13.12 -0.17
N MET A 174 6.60 12.01 0.56
CA MET A 174 6.81 10.68 -0.02
C MET A 174 5.77 10.38 -1.10
N ARG A 175 4.48 10.65 -0.83
CA ARG A 175 3.42 10.41 -1.82
C ARG A 175 3.59 11.28 -3.07
N GLU A 176 3.93 12.55 -2.91
CA GLU A 176 4.22 13.45 -4.04
C GLU A 176 5.41 12.94 -4.87
N LEU A 177 6.46 12.47 -4.22
CA LEU A 177 7.61 11.87 -4.87
C LEU A 177 7.24 10.62 -5.68
N LEU A 178 6.44 9.70 -5.11
CA LEU A 178 5.99 8.50 -5.82
C LEU A 178 5.15 8.85 -7.06
N ARG A 179 4.26 9.84 -6.96
CA ARG A 179 3.48 10.32 -8.11
C ARG A 179 4.37 10.94 -9.18
N ARG A 180 5.37 11.74 -8.79
CA ARG A 180 6.34 12.34 -9.73
C ARG A 180 7.17 11.27 -10.43
N LEU A 181 7.62 10.24 -9.72
CA LEU A 181 8.36 9.12 -10.31
C LEU A 181 7.50 8.36 -11.31
N GLN A 182 6.23 8.10 -10.97
CA GLN A 182 5.30 7.44 -11.87
C GLN A 182 5.00 8.28 -13.12
N SER A 183 4.85 9.61 -13.00
CA SER A 183 4.55 10.48 -14.15
C SER A 183 5.69 10.56 -15.17
N VAL A 184 6.93 10.24 -14.77
CA VAL A 184 8.07 10.09 -15.68
C VAL A 184 8.28 8.63 -16.14
N GLY A 185 7.28 7.77 -15.97
CA GLY A 185 7.23 6.42 -16.53
C GLY A 185 7.80 5.30 -15.63
N LYS A 186 8.14 5.60 -14.38
CA LYS A 186 8.64 4.57 -13.43
C LYS A 186 7.49 3.69 -12.96
N THR A 187 7.78 2.42 -12.73
CA THR A 187 6.84 1.48 -12.09
C THR A 187 7.21 1.33 -10.62
N ILE A 188 6.23 1.34 -9.73
CA ILE A 188 6.47 1.32 -8.28
C ILE A 188 5.65 0.18 -7.67
N LEU A 189 6.32 -0.73 -6.98
CA LEU A 189 5.70 -1.73 -6.11
C LEU A 189 5.97 -1.33 -4.67
N LEU A 190 4.95 -0.92 -3.92
CA LEU A 190 5.09 -0.58 -2.51
C LEU A 190 4.25 -1.51 -1.64
N SER A 191 4.83 -2.02 -0.56
CA SER A 191 4.07 -2.74 0.45
C SER A 191 3.53 -1.76 1.50
N SER A 192 2.35 -2.03 2.03
CA SER A 192 1.87 -1.35 3.24
C SER A 192 0.85 -2.17 4.01
N HIS A 193 0.74 -1.90 5.31
CA HIS A 193 -0.41 -2.28 6.13
C HIS A 193 -1.43 -1.13 6.30
N LEU A 194 -1.10 0.09 5.85
CA LEU A 194 -1.94 1.28 5.97
C LEU A 194 -2.67 1.54 4.64
N ILE A 195 -3.90 1.06 4.56
CA ILE A 195 -4.69 1.11 3.33
C ILE A 195 -5.04 2.55 2.95
N ALA A 196 -5.40 3.38 3.93
CA ALA A 196 -5.71 4.80 3.71
C ALA A 196 -4.57 5.59 3.04
N GLU A 197 -3.31 5.19 3.24
CA GLU A 197 -2.18 5.84 2.58
C GLU A 197 -1.99 5.36 1.15
N ILE A 198 -2.21 4.08 0.90
CA ILE A 198 -2.14 3.47 -0.42
C ILE A 198 -3.23 3.99 -1.33
N GLU A 199 -4.45 4.17 -0.82
CA GLU A 199 -5.59 4.72 -1.56
C GLU A 199 -5.26 6.05 -2.23
N LYS A 200 -4.47 6.89 -1.57
CA LYS A 200 -4.16 8.23 -2.05
C LYS A 200 -3.16 8.25 -3.20
N VAL A 201 -2.45 7.15 -3.48
CA VAL A 201 -1.30 7.13 -4.40
C VAL A 201 -1.30 5.97 -5.39
N ALA A 202 -1.94 4.85 -5.06
CA ALA A 202 -1.92 3.66 -5.88
C ALA A 202 -2.88 3.75 -7.08
N THR A 203 -2.44 3.14 -8.17
CA THR A 203 -3.26 2.90 -9.37
C THR A 203 -3.84 1.48 -9.36
N HIS A 204 -3.10 0.55 -8.78
CA HIS A 204 -3.41 -0.86 -8.68
C HIS A 204 -3.09 -1.36 -7.27
N VAL A 205 -3.78 -2.40 -6.84
CA VAL A 205 -3.60 -2.97 -5.51
C VAL A 205 -3.67 -4.49 -5.58
N GLY A 206 -2.85 -5.13 -4.76
CA GLY A 206 -2.90 -6.56 -4.48
C GLY A 206 -3.04 -6.76 -2.98
N VAL A 207 -4.03 -7.54 -2.57
CA VAL A 207 -4.30 -7.85 -1.17
C VAL A 207 -3.80 -9.24 -0.86
N ILE A 208 -2.88 -9.36 0.09
CA ILE A 208 -2.35 -10.63 0.59
C ILE A 208 -2.80 -10.88 2.04
N GLN A 209 -3.22 -12.12 2.30
CA GLN A 209 -3.59 -12.59 3.62
C GLN A 209 -3.09 -14.02 3.80
N GLN A 210 -2.44 -14.30 4.93
CA GLN A 210 -1.94 -15.64 5.29
C GLN A 210 -1.19 -16.33 4.13
N GLY A 211 -0.37 -15.58 3.40
CA GLY A 211 0.42 -16.11 2.29
C GLY A 211 -0.33 -16.33 0.98
N LYS A 212 -1.57 -15.88 0.85
CA LYS A 212 -2.39 -15.99 -0.38
C LYS A 212 -2.80 -14.61 -0.88
N LEU A 213 -2.75 -14.42 -2.19
CA LEU A 213 -3.28 -13.22 -2.85
C LEU A 213 -4.80 -13.37 -2.95
N VAL A 214 -5.56 -12.59 -2.17
CA VAL A 214 -7.03 -12.66 -2.10
C VAL A 214 -7.72 -11.69 -3.06
N PHE A 215 -7.01 -10.66 -3.50
CA PHE A 215 -7.49 -9.72 -4.50
C PHE A 215 -6.32 -9.12 -5.27
N GLN A 216 -6.52 -8.80 -6.54
CA GLN A 216 -5.63 -7.98 -7.34
C GLN A 216 -6.44 -7.27 -8.43
N GLY A 217 -6.17 -5.99 -8.63
CA GLY A 217 -6.82 -5.20 -9.66
C GLY A 217 -6.44 -3.73 -9.59
N SER A 218 -7.10 -2.92 -10.40
CA SER A 218 -7.05 -1.47 -10.32
C SER A 218 -7.76 -0.96 -9.05
N LEU A 219 -7.37 0.21 -8.57
CA LEU A 219 -8.03 0.84 -7.42
C LEU A 219 -9.53 1.08 -7.66
N PRO A 220 -9.98 1.55 -8.85
CA PRO A 220 -11.40 1.67 -9.16
C PRO A 220 -12.15 0.34 -9.14
N GLU A 221 -11.54 -0.78 -9.55
CA GLU A 221 -12.18 -2.10 -9.45
C GLU A 221 -12.40 -2.52 -8.01
N LEU A 222 -11.42 -2.27 -7.12
CA LEU A 222 -11.57 -2.52 -5.69
C LEU A 222 -12.68 -1.64 -5.10
N GLN A 223 -12.75 -0.36 -5.49
CA GLN A 223 -13.84 0.55 -5.10
C GLN A 223 -15.18 0.10 -5.67
N HIS A 224 -15.22 -0.51 -6.85
CA HIS A 224 -16.47 -1.01 -7.41
C HIS A 224 -17.05 -2.17 -6.59
N LEU A 225 -16.20 -3.00 -5.95
CA LEU A 225 -16.62 -3.99 -4.95
C LEU A 225 -17.28 -3.38 -3.70
N GLN A 226 -17.18 -2.06 -3.53
CA GLN A 226 -17.87 -1.29 -2.49
C GLN A 226 -19.25 -0.77 -2.94
N THR A 227 -19.53 -0.76 -4.25
CA THR A 227 -20.75 -0.15 -4.81
C THR A 227 -21.97 -0.94 -4.34
N GLY A 228 -22.92 -0.26 -3.68
CA GLY A 228 -24.08 -0.88 -3.05
C GLY A 228 -23.91 -1.26 -1.58
N ARG A 229 -22.76 -0.92 -0.96
CA ARG A 229 -22.48 -1.15 0.47
C ARG A 229 -22.33 0.14 1.28
N ALA A 230 -22.79 1.27 0.75
CA ALA A 230 -22.80 2.51 1.53
C ALA A 230 -23.59 2.32 2.83
N HIS A 231 -23.18 3.01 3.89
CA HIS A 231 -23.86 2.97 5.18
C HIS A 231 -24.41 4.36 5.49
N LEU A 232 -25.59 4.39 6.10
CA LEU A 232 -26.13 5.57 6.74
C LEU A 232 -25.65 5.56 8.20
N VAL A 233 -25.07 6.67 8.63
CA VAL A 233 -24.67 6.89 10.03
C VAL A 233 -25.63 7.87 10.68
N LEU A 234 -26.25 7.42 11.76
CA LEU A 234 -27.17 8.20 12.59
C LEU A 234 -26.52 8.45 13.95
N GLU A 235 -26.43 9.71 14.34
CA GLU A 235 -26.01 10.16 15.66
C GLU A 235 -27.22 10.76 16.39
N THR A 236 -27.50 10.23 17.58
CA THR A 236 -28.68 10.54 18.39
C THR A 236 -28.34 10.45 19.88
N ALA A 237 -29.27 10.83 20.76
CA ALA A 237 -29.08 10.74 22.21
C ALA A 237 -28.98 9.30 22.73
N SER A 238 -29.74 8.37 22.15
CA SER A 238 -29.74 6.96 22.56
C SER A 238 -30.02 6.05 21.37
N ALA A 239 -29.00 5.26 21.02
CA ALA A 239 -29.08 4.32 19.92
C ALA A 239 -30.10 3.21 20.19
N ASP A 240 -30.09 2.66 21.41
CA ASP A 240 -31.01 1.61 21.84
C ASP A 240 -32.46 2.09 21.85
N THR A 241 -32.71 3.31 22.33
CA THR A 241 -34.05 3.89 22.35
C THR A 241 -34.59 4.07 20.93
N CYS A 242 -33.77 4.60 20.01
CA CYS A 242 -34.18 4.74 18.61
C CYS A 242 -34.47 3.38 17.96
N ARG A 243 -33.60 2.38 18.18
CA ARG A 243 -33.77 1.02 17.63
C ARG A 243 -35.05 0.35 18.15
N ASN A 244 -35.39 0.55 19.42
CA ASN A 244 -36.60 0.01 20.04
C ASN A 244 -37.87 0.73 19.60
N LEU A 245 -37.81 2.05 19.35
CA LEU A 245 -38.95 2.84 18.89
C LEU A 245 -39.26 2.64 17.41
N LEU A 246 -38.25 2.42 16.57
CA LEU A 246 -38.38 2.28 15.12
C LEU A 246 -37.81 0.94 14.61
N PRO A 247 -38.26 -0.22 15.13
CA PRO A 247 -37.65 -1.51 14.83
C PRO A 247 -37.80 -1.90 13.35
N GLN A 248 -38.79 -1.38 12.63
CA GLN A 248 -38.97 -1.64 11.21
C GLN A 248 -37.97 -0.88 10.32
N LEU A 249 -37.54 0.31 10.74
CA LEU A 249 -36.60 1.15 9.98
C LEU A 249 -35.14 0.93 10.41
N LEU A 250 -34.92 0.41 11.63
CA LEU A 250 -33.60 0.19 12.24
C LEU A 250 -33.32 -1.29 12.53
N SER A 251 -34.03 -2.21 11.87
CA SER A 251 -33.84 -3.66 12.02
C SER A 251 -32.41 -4.08 11.68
N GLU A 252 -31.91 -3.58 10.55
CA GLU A 252 -30.56 -3.82 10.02
C GLU A 252 -29.49 -2.91 10.65
N ALA A 253 -29.87 -2.07 11.62
CA ALA A 253 -28.93 -1.16 12.26
C ALA A 253 -28.02 -1.88 13.26
N THR A 254 -26.73 -1.61 13.18
CA THR A 254 -25.71 -2.00 14.16
C THR A 254 -25.32 -0.80 15.02
N ILE A 255 -25.19 -1.02 16.32
CA ILE A 255 -24.78 0.04 17.26
C ILE A 255 -23.25 0.02 17.33
N THR A 256 -22.62 1.11 16.94
CA THR A 256 -21.14 1.19 16.83
C THR A 256 -20.50 2.11 17.86
N GLY A 257 -21.30 2.75 18.71
CA GLY A 257 -20.84 3.63 19.79
C GLY A 257 -22.00 4.19 20.59
N LEU A 258 -21.69 4.98 21.62
CA LEU A 258 -22.70 5.69 22.41
C LEU A 258 -23.49 6.63 21.49
N GLY A 259 -24.78 6.35 21.29
CA GLY A 259 -25.67 7.17 20.47
C GLY A 259 -25.42 7.09 18.96
N THR A 260 -24.63 6.13 18.47
CA THR A 260 -24.33 5.99 17.03
C THR A 260 -24.88 4.68 16.47
N LEU A 261 -25.68 4.77 15.40
CA LEU A 261 -26.14 3.62 14.62
C LEU A 261 -25.59 3.65 13.19
N ARG A 262 -25.25 2.47 12.66
CA ARG A 262 -24.93 2.25 11.25
C ARG A 262 -25.92 1.28 10.62
N LEU A 263 -26.48 1.64 9.48
CA LEU A 263 -27.39 0.78 8.71
C LEU A 263 -27.07 0.86 7.21
N PRO A 264 -27.43 -0.15 6.41
CA PRO A 264 -27.24 -0.09 4.96
C PRO A 264 -27.97 1.12 4.34
N TYR A 265 -27.27 1.80 3.44
CA TYR A 265 -27.82 2.89 2.65
C TYR A 265 -28.38 2.34 1.34
N HIS A 266 -29.68 2.53 1.13
CA HIS A 266 -30.38 2.12 -0.08
C HIS A 266 -30.75 3.29 -0.99
N SER A 267 -31.18 4.42 -0.43
CA SER A 267 -31.68 5.56 -1.20
C SER A 267 -31.75 6.86 -0.39
N ARG A 268 -31.94 8.00 -1.06
CA ARG A 268 -32.18 9.30 -0.38
C ARG A 268 -33.55 9.33 0.31
N GLU A 269 -34.51 8.62 -0.25
CA GLU A 269 -35.86 8.47 0.27
C GLU A 269 -35.85 7.74 1.63
N GLN A 270 -35.02 6.71 1.78
CA GLN A 270 -34.80 6.04 3.07
C GLN A 270 -34.32 7.01 4.14
N VAL A 271 -33.36 7.89 3.80
CA VAL A 271 -32.83 8.90 4.72
C VAL A 271 -33.92 9.87 5.16
N ALA A 272 -34.74 10.35 4.22
CA ALA A 272 -35.84 11.26 4.50
C ALA A 272 -36.89 10.60 5.43
N MET A 273 -37.31 9.37 5.13
CA MET A 273 -38.25 8.61 5.96
C MET A 273 -37.72 8.38 7.37
N LEU A 274 -36.43 8.04 7.51
CA LEU A 274 -35.81 7.83 8.82
C LEU A 274 -35.76 9.13 9.63
N ALA A 275 -35.40 10.24 8.99
CA ALA A 275 -35.36 11.55 9.65
C ALA A 275 -36.75 11.97 10.16
N GLU A 276 -37.79 11.83 9.33
CA GLU A 276 -39.16 12.16 9.70
C GLU A 276 -39.66 11.29 10.86
N ALA A 277 -39.40 9.99 10.82
CA ALA A 277 -39.82 9.05 11.85
C ALA A 277 -39.15 9.35 13.21
N LEU A 278 -37.85 9.68 13.21
CA LEU A 278 -37.10 10.01 14.43
C LEU A 278 -37.60 11.31 15.06
N VAL A 279 -37.80 12.36 14.26
CA VAL A 279 -38.33 13.65 14.75
C VAL A 279 -39.74 13.48 15.29
N SER A 280 -40.60 12.73 14.58
CA SER A 280 -41.97 12.44 15.03
C SER A 280 -42.01 11.63 16.33
N ALA A 281 -41.02 10.76 16.56
CA ALA A 281 -40.84 10.02 17.80
C ALA A 281 -40.15 10.83 18.92
N GLY A 282 -39.91 12.14 18.71
CA GLY A 282 -39.26 13.03 19.67
C GLY A 282 -37.80 12.71 19.95
N GLN A 283 -37.13 11.95 19.06
CA GLN A 283 -35.73 11.61 19.20
C GLN A 283 -34.85 12.68 18.53
N PRO A 284 -33.81 13.19 19.23
CA PRO A 284 -32.91 14.16 18.63
C PRO A 284 -32.03 13.50 17.57
N ILE A 285 -31.79 14.23 16.48
CA ILE A 285 -30.85 13.86 15.42
C ILE A 285 -29.68 14.84 15.49
N TYR A 286 -28.53 14.37 15.95
CA TYR A 286 -27.30 15.16 15.98
C TYR A 286 -26.54 15.08 14.66
N GLY A 287 -26.70 13.98 13.93
CA GLY A 287 -26.10 13.79 12.62
C GLY A 287 -26.78 12.68 11.83
N LEU A 288 -26.96 12.88 10.53
CA LEU A 288 -27.47 11.87 9.61
C LEU A 288 -26.73 12.00 8.28
N ARG A 289 -25.82 11.08 7.99
CA ARG A 289 -24.94 11.16 6.81
C ARG A 289 -24.72 9.81 6.14
N SER A 290 -24.60 9.82 4.82
CA SER A 290 -24.15 8.66 4.05
C SER A 290 -22.62 8.60 4.10
N GLU A 291 -22.07 7.46 4.52
CA GLU A 291 -20.65 7.12 4.43
C GLU A 291 -20.46 6.03 3.36
N GLN A 292 -19.51 6.23 2.47
CA GLN A 292 -19.05 5.15 1.59
C GLN A 292 -18.16 4.20 2.40
N PRO A 293 -18.14 2.88 2.10
CA PRO A 293 -17.20 1.96 2.73
C PRO A 293 -15.78 2.45 2.52
N SER A 294 -14.96 2.38 3.56
CA SER A 294 -13.54 2.55 3.37
C SER A 294 -12.94 1.33 2.65
N LEU A 295 -11.79 1.52 2.01
CA LEU A 295 -11.03 0.37 1.51
C LEU A 295 -10.60 -0.57 2.65
N GLU A 296 -10.46 -0.05 3.87
CA GLU A 296 -10.20 -0.85 5.08
C GLU A 296 -11.37 -1.81 5.36
N ASP A 297 -12.62 -1.34 5.28
CA ASP A 297 -13.80 -2.20 5.47
C ASP A 297 -13.87 -3.30 4.41
N THR A 298 -13.50 -2.96 3.16
CA THR A 298 -13.48 -3.90 2.04
C THR A 298 -12.42 -4.96 2.23
N PHE A 299 -11.24 -4.54 2.71
CA PHE A 299 -10.16 -5.44 3.06
C PHE A 299 -10.55 -6.35 4.22
N LEU A 300 -11.11 -5.82 5.31
CA LEU A 300 -11.59 -6.61 6.45
C LEU A 300 -12.55 -7.68 5.97
N HIS A 301 -13.54 -7.32 5.15
CA HIS A 301 -14.47 -8.28 4.57
C HIS A 301 -13.79 -9.33 3.70
N LEU A 302 -12.89 -8.94 2.79
CA LEU A 302 -12.12 -9.88 1.95
C LEU A 302 -11.28 -10.84 2.82
N THR A 303 -10.80 -10.36 3.97
CA THR A 303 -10.01 -11.15 4.89
C THR A 303 -10.85 -12.07 5.80
N GLU A 304 -12.05 -11.65 6.18
CA GLU A 304 -12.98 -12.45 6.99
C GLU A 304 -13.67 -13.53 6.17
N THR A 305 -14.12 -13.21 4.95
CA THR A 305 -14.83 -14.16 4.07
C THR A 305 -13.92 -15.34 3.68
N ASN A 306 -12.64 -15.09 3.49
CA ASN A 306 -11.65 -16.13 3.18
C ASN A 306 -11.12 -16.88 4.41
N ALA A 307 -11.34 -16.36 5.63
CA ALA A 307 -11.05 -17.07 6.86
C ALA A 307 -12.19 -18.03 7.28
N ALA A 308 -13.38 -17.86 6.71
CA ALA A 308 -14.57 -18.67 6.98
C ALA A 308 -14.69 -19.94 6.10
N ILE A 309 -13.66 -20.27 5.33
CA ILE A 309 -13.55 -21.46 4.45
C ILE A 309 -12.32 -22.26 4.87
#